data_AF-A0A3A8SFY1-F1
#
_entry.id   AF-A0A3A8SFY1-F1
#
_cell.length_a   1.000
_cell.length_b   1.000
_cell.length_c   1.000
_cell.angle_alpha   90.00
_cell.angle_beta   90.00
_cell.angle_gamma   90.00
#
_symmetry.space_group_name_H-M   'P 1'
#
loop_
_entity.id
_entity.type
_entity.pdbx_description
1 polymer ?
#
loop_
_entity_poly.entity_id
_entity_poly.type
_entity_poly.pdbx_seq_one_letter_code
_entity_poly.pdbx_strand_id
1 'polypeptide(L)'
;SHLNIPGATRLGTVGRTVPGVECRLAEDGEVLVRGANVFLGYLNKPEATAEVRDSEGWLRTGDLGEVDADGYLRITGRKREILITSGGKNLSPERIQNALKNSPYIKEAVAIGDRRAFVTALVQVDPETVADWALRRKIAFT
;
A
#
# COMPACT_ATOMS: atom_id res chain seq x y z
N SER A 1 3.27 13.54 -5.66
CA SER A 1 2.04 13.99 -6.32
C SER A 1 0.99 14.45 -5.32
N HIS A 2 0.97 13.92 -4.09
CA HIS A 2 0.04 14.31 -3.02
C HIS A 2 0.80 14.76 -1.78
N LEU A 3 0.17 15.60 -0.95
CA LEU A 3 0.77 16.07 0.30
C LEU A 3 -0.29 16.38 1.35
N ASN A 4 -0.03 15.96 2.60
CA ASN A 4 -0.70 16.51 3.78
C ASN A 4 0.03 17.78 4.21
N ILE A 5 -0.67 18.93 4.17
CA ILE A 5 -0.11 20.22 4.58
C ILE A 5 -0.61 20.62 5.97
N PRO A 6 0.14 21.42 6.73
CA PRO A 6 -0.33 21.98 7.98
C PRO A 6 -1.70 22.67 7.81
N GLY A 7 -2.65 22.37 8.70
CA GLY A 7 -4.03 22.89 8.62
C GLY A 7 -4.97 22.16 7.65
N ALA A 8 -4.46 21.26 6.79
CA ALA A 8 -5.28 20.43 5.88
C ALA A 8 -4.68 19.02 5.78
N THR A 9 -4.50 18.38 6.94
CA THR A 9 -4.01 17.00 7.08
C THR A 9 -5.18 16.09 7.42
N ARG A 10 -5.29 14.93 6.75
CA ARG A 10 -6.29 13.91 7.06
C ARG A 10 -5.60 12.57 7.35
N LEU A 11 -5.77 12.06 8.57
CA LEU A 11 -5.16 10.82 9.01
C LEU A 11 -5.57 9.65 8.12
N GLY A 12 -4.61 8.79 7.75
CA GLY A 12 -4.85 7.65 6.88
C GLY A 12 -4.93 7.99 5.38
N THR A 13 -4.64 9.23 4.98
CA THR A 13 -4.55 9.66 3.58
C THR A 13 -3.15 10.15 3.25
N VAL A 14 -2.77 10.15 1.97
CA VAL A 14 -1.54 10.79 1.47
C VAL A 14 -1.74 12.28 1.18
N GLY A 15 -2.90 12.82 1.52
CA GLY A 15 -3.27 14.22 1.32
C GLY A 15 -3.91 14.49 -0.04
N ARG A 16 -4.04 15.78 -0.35
CA ARG A 16 -4.58 16.26 -1.63
C ARG A 16 -3.50 16.35 -2.68
N THR A 17 -3.90 16.34 -3.96
CA THR A 17 -2.97 16.53 -5.07
C THR A 17 -2.30 17.90 -4.96
N VAL A 18 -0.99 17.96 -5.21
CA VAL A 18 -0.23 19.21 -5.14
C VAL A 18 -0.54 20.11 -6.34
N PRO A 19 -0.40 21.45 -6.22
CA PRO A 19 -0.62 22.35 -7.35
C PRO A 19 0.23 21.99 -8.57
N GLY A 20 -0.38 22.06 -9.77
CA GLY A 20 0.29 21.72 -11.02
C GLY A 20 0.38 20.22 -11.33
N VAL A 21 -0.25 19.38 -10.50
CA VAL A 21 -0.40 17.94 -10.73
C VAL A 21 -1.88 17.61 -10.84
N GLU A 22 -2.22 16.81 -11.82
CA GLU A 22 -3.53 16.24 -12.01
C GLU A 22 -3.52 14.78 -11.53
N CYS A 23 -4.63 14.36 -10.94
CA CYS A 23 -4.83 13.00 -10.45
C CYS A 23 -6.21 12.50 -10.86
N ARG A 24 -6.27 11.25 -11.30
CA ARG A 24 -7.53 10.52 -11.50
C ARG A 24 -7.37 9.05 -11.15
N LEU A 25 -8.47 8.36 -10.93
CA LEU A 25 -8.48 6.90 -10.75
C LEU A 25 -8.87 6.25 -12.08
N ALA A 26 -8.18 5.18 -12.44
CA ALA A 26 -8.60 4.27 -13.51
C ALA A 26 -9.83 3.44 -13.06
N GLU A 27 -10.44 2.70 -13.99
CA GLU A 27 -11.62 1.88 -13.71
C GLU A 27 -11.37 0.83 -12.62
N ASP A 28 -10.14 0.33 -12.52
CA ASP A 28 -9.72 -0.65 -11.51
C ASP A 28 -9.21 -0.01 -10.21
N GLY A 29 -9.33 1.32 -10.07
CA GLY A 29 -8.87 2.08 -8.92
C GLY A 29 -7.38 2.43 -8.93
N GLU A 30 -6.65 2.15 -10.02
CA GLU A 30 -5.25 2.56 -10.16
C GLU A 30 -5.12 4.09 -10.18
N VAL A 31 -4.22 4.63 -9.35
CA VAL A 31 -3.96 6.06 -9.29
C VAL A 31 -3.13 6.47 -10.51
N LEU A 32 -3.68 7.37 -11.31
CA LEU A 32 -3.03 7.97 -12.47
C LEU A 32 -2.66 9.42 -12.14
N VAL A 33 -1.42 9.80 -12.46
CA VAL A 33 -0.93 11.16 -12.21
C VAL A 33 -0.34 11.78 -13.47
N ARG A 34 -0.57 13.08 -13.67
CA ARG A 34 0.02 13.86 -14.75
C ARG A 34 0.52 15.20 -14.22
N GLY A 35 1.68 15.64 -14.66
CA GLY A 35 2.24 16.93 -14.23
C GLY A 35 3.74 17.04 -14.53
N ALA A 36 4.31 18.22 -14.34
CA ALA A 36 5.72 18.48 -14.61
C ALA A 36 6.69 17.67 -13.72
N ASN A 37 6.18 17.10 -12.63
CA ASN A 37 6.92 16.23 -11.72
C ASN A 37 7.04 14.78 -12.22
N VAL A 38 6.36 14.41 -13.30
CA VAL A 38 6.43 13.07 -13.89
C VAL A 38 7.70 13.01 -14.76
N PHE A 39 8.53 12.00 -14.50
CA PHE A 39 9.75 11.73 -15.26
C PHE A 39 9.50 11.60 -16.78
N LEU A 40 10.52 11.91 -17.59
CA LEU A 40 10.43 11.88 -19.06
C LEU A 40 10.30 10.47 -19.65
N GLY A 41 10.74 9.45 -18.91
CA GLY A 41 10.76 8.07 -19.33
C GLY A 41 11.99 7.33 -18.80
N TYR A 42 12.03 6.03 -19.03
CA TYR A 42 13.18 5.20 -18.72
C TYR A 42 14.28 5.41 -19.77
N LEU A 43 15.51 5.63 -19.32
CA LEU A 43 16.67 5.82 -20.19
C LEU A 43 16.84 4.60 -21.11
N ASN A 44 16.89 4.85 -22.42
CA ASN A 44 17.04 3.84 -23.48
C ASN A 44 16.00 2.71 -23.43
N LYS A 45 14.80 2.96 -22.88
CA LYS A 45 13.71 1.98 -22.80
C LYS A 45 12.36 2.62 -23.16
N PRO A 46 12.13 2.95 -24.44
CA PRO A 46 10.90 3.59 -24.88
C PRO A 46 9.65 2.71 -24.68
N GLU A 47 9.76 1.39 -24.85
CA GLU A 47 8.66 0.45 -24.66
C GLU A 47 8.20 0.41 -23.20
N ALA A 48 9.15 0.24 -22.27
CA ALA A 48 8.86 0.26 -20.84
C ALA A 48 8.31 1.62 -20.38
N THR A 49 8.68 2.71 -21.07
CA THR A 49 8.12 4.04 -20.82
C THR A 49 6.66 4.11 -21.25
N ALA A 50 6.34 3.60 -22.45
CA ALA A 50 4.98 3.58 -22.99
C ALA A 50 4.04 2.66 -22.17
N GLU A 51 4.58 1.63 -21.51
CA GLU A 51 3.79 0.76 -20.62
C GLU A 51 3.26 1.50 -19.38
N VAL A 52 4.03 2.44 -18.84
CA VAL A 52 3.69 3.15 -17.61
C VAL A 52 3.20 4.57 -17.85
N ARG A 53 3.51 5.18 -18.99
CA ARG A 53 3.08 6.54 -19.33
C ARG A 53 2.44 6.58 -20.70
N ASP A 54 1.19 7.04 -20.75
CA ASP A 54 0.45 7.14 -22.01
C ASP A 54 0.84 8.38 -22.84
N SER A 55 0.27 8.49 -24.04
CA SER A 55 0.49 9.61 -24.96
C SER A 55 -0.04 10.95 -24.46
N GLU A 56 -0.96 10.95 -23.49
CA GLU A 56 -1.51 12.16 -22.87
C GLU A 56 -0.69 12.60 -21.64
N GLY A 57 0.35 11.84 -21.28
CA GLY A 57 1.27 12.12 -20.18
C GLY A 57 0.83 11.56 -18.82
N TRP A 58 -0.22 10.73 -18.77
CA TRP A 58 -0.61 10.07 -17.52
C TRP A 58 0.33 8.94 -17.17
N LEU A 59 0.90 9.01 -15.96
CA LEU A 59 1.68 7.95 -15.35
C LEU A 59 0.76 7.01 -14.55
N ARG A 60 0.84 5.73 -14.87
CA ARG A 60 0.33 4.61 -14.07
C ARG A 60 1.25 4.38 -12.89
N THR A 61 0.79 4.71 -11.69
CA THR A 61 1.63 4.61 -10.48
C THR A 61 1.81 3.17 -9.99
N GLY A 62 0.91 2.26 -10.37
CA GLY A 62 0.81 0.92 -9.81
C GLY A 62 0.22 0.87 -8.39
N ASP A 63 -0.16 2.01 -7.83
CA ASP A 63 -0.87 2.11 -6.55
C ASP A 63 -2.39 2.11 -6.79
N LEU A 64 -3.12 1.40 -5.93
CA LEU A 64 -4.58 1.47 -5.87
C LEU A 64 -4.99 2.47 -4.79
N GLY A 65 -6.03 3.24 -5.07
CA GLY A 65 -6.51 4.23 -4.10
C GLY A 65 -7.94 4.65 -4.29
N GLU A 66 -8.41 5.41 -3.32
CA GLU A 66 -9.74 6.02 -3.28
C GLU A 66 -9.59 7.49 -2.95
N VAL A 67 -10.31 8.35 -3.66
CA VAL A 67 -10.35 9.80 -3.40
C VAL A 67 -11.68 10.12 -2.74
N ASP A 68 -11.64 10.79 -1.60
CA ASP A 68 -12.85 11.21 -0.91
C ASP A 68 -13.46 12.50 -1.49
N ALA A 69 -14.64 12.88 -0.98
CA ALA A 69 -15.37 14.07 -1.44
C ALA A 69 -14.61 15.39 -1.24
N ASP A 70 -13.63 15.43 -0.33
CA ASP A 70 -12.79 16.61 -0.05
C ASP A 70 -11.47 16.59 -0.86
N GLY A 71 -11.29 15.58 -1.73
CA GLY A 71 -10.14 15.44 -2.62
C GLY A 71 -8.91 14.79 -1.99
N TYR A 72 -9.03 14.15 -0.82
CA TYR A 72 -7.92 13.44 -0.19
C TYR A 72 -7.79 12.03 -0.75
N LEU A 73 -6.58 11.66 -1.16
CA LEU A 73 -6.28 10.33 -1.67
C LEU A 73 -5.88 9.40 -0.52
N ARG A 74 -6.54 8.25 -0.41
CA ARG A 74 -6.12 7.12 0.42
C ARG A 74 -5.59 6.01 -0.47
N ILE A 75 -4.37 5.53 -0.18
CA ILE A 75 -3.81 4.35 -0.84
C ILE A 75 -4.37 3.10 -0.17
N THR A 76 -4.91 2.18 -0.97
CA THR A 76 -5.54 0.94 -0.51
C THR A 76 -4.70 -0.30 -0.81
N GLY A 77 -3.67 -0.16 -1.65
CA GLY A 77 -2.64 -1.18 -1.85
C GLY A 77 -1.84 -0.97 -3.13
N ARG A 78 -1.11 -2.00 -3.53
CA ARG A 78 -0.28 -2.06 -4.75
C ARG A 78 -0.88 -3.05 -5.73
N LYS A 79 -1.11 -2.62 -6.98
CA LYS A 79 -1.76 -3.43 -8.03
C LYS A 79 -1.03 -4.74 -8.32
N ARG A 80 0.31 -4.74 -8.31
CA ARG A 80 1.13 -5.94 -8.54
C ARG A 80 1.32 -6.82 -7.29
N GLU A 81 0.91 -6.36 -6.11
CA GLU A 81 1.10 -7.09 -4.85
C GLU A 81 -0.22 -7.66 -4.30
N ILE A 82 -1.32 -7.56 -5.05
CA ILE A 82 -2.60 -8.17 -4.66
C ILE A 82 -2.45 -9.69 -4.61
N LEU A 83 -2.85 -10.28 -3.50
CA LEU A 83 -3.03 -11.72 -3.39
C LEU A 83 -4.35 -12.11 -4.03
N ILE A 84 -4.32 -13.01 -4.99
CA ILE A 84 -5.52 -13.61 -5.59
C ILE A 84 -5.61 -15.05 -5.09
N THR A 85 -6.61 -15.36 -4.26
CA THR A 85 -6.79 -16.74 -3.77
C THR A 85 -7.20 -17.67 -4.92
N SER A 86 -7.11 -18.98 -4.73
CA SER A 86 -7.58 -19.95 -5.75
C SER A 86 -9.08 -19.85 -6.03
N GLY A 87 -9.85 -19.22 -5.13
CA GLY A 87 -11.26 -18.88 -5.34
C GLY A 87 -11.51 -17.53 -6.02
N GLY A 88 -10.46 -16.84 -6.50
CA GLY A 88 -10.57 -15.57 -7.21
C GLY A 88 -10.79 -14.34 -6.33
N LYS A 89 -10.60 -14.44 -5.01
CA LYS A 89 -10.75 -13.29 -4.11
C LYS A 89 -9.47 -12.46 -4.11
N ASN A 90 -9.62 -11.15 -4.33
CA ASN A 90 -8.52 -10.18 -4.29
C ASN A 90 -8.33 -9.63 -2.87
N LEU A 91 -7.11 -9.68 -2.34
CA LEU A 91 -6.76 -9.14 -1.03
C LEU A 91 -5.45 -8.35 -1.09
N SER A 92 -5.41 -7.24 -0.36
CA SER A 92 -4.15 -6.51 -0.10
C SER A 92 -3.39 -7.19 1.05
N PRO A 93 -2.18 -7.73 0.83
CA PRO A 93 -1.34 -8.28 1.89
C PRO A 93 -1.06 -7.23 2.97
N GLU A 94 -0.77 -6.00 2.56
CA GLU A 94 -0.43 -4.90 3.45
C GLU A 94 -1.53 -4.65 4.50
N ARG A 95 -2.80 -4.67 4.08
CA ARG A 95 -3.95 -4.51 4.99
C ARG A 95 -3.98 -5.58 6.09
N ILE A 96 -3.71 -6.84 5.73
CA ILE A 96 -3.69 -7.96 6.68
C ILE A 96 -2.50 -7.83 7.62
N GLN A 97 -1.32 -7.53 7.07
CA GLN A 97 -0.08 -7.39 7.83
C GLN A 97 -0.15 -6.22 8.82
N ASN A 98 -0.67 -5.06 8.40
CA ASN A 98 -0.83 -3.91 9.28
C ASN A 98 -1.86 -4.18 10.38
N ALA A 99 -2.95 -4.90 10.07
CA ALA A 99 -3.92 -5.31 11.09
C ALA A 99 -3.29 -6.23 12.15
N LEU A 100 -2.42 -7.16 11.75
CA LEU A 100 -1.68 -8.03 12.67
C LEU A 100 -0.68 -7.22 13.54
N LYS A 101 0.06 -6.30 12.91
CA LYS A 101 1.06 -5.45 13.58
C LYS A 101 0.47 -4.41 14.55
N ASN A 102 -0.85 -4.27 14.62
CA ASN A 102 -1.49 -3.52 15.71
C ASN A 102 -1.34 -4.21 17.08
N SER A 103 -1.03 -5.51 17.10
CA SER A 103 -0.70 -6.23 18.32
C SER A 103 0.73 -5.88 18.76
N PRO A 104 0.94 -5.47 20.03
CA PRO A 104 2.29 -5.19 20.53
C PRO A 104 3.18 -6.44 20.61
N TYR A 105 2.60 -7.64 20.52
CA TYR A 105 3.32 -8.90 20.55
C TYR A 105 3.88 -9.33 19.18
N ILE A 106 3.51 -8.63 18.10
CA ILE A 106 3.89 -8.96 16.72
C ILE A 106 4.87 -7.91 16.23
N LYS A 107 6.12 -8.32 16.00
CA LYS A 107 7.16 -7.47 15.42
C LYS A 107 6.99 -7.34 13.92
N GLU A 108 6.82 -8.47 13.23
CA GLU A 108 6.58 -8.50 11.79
C GLU A 108 5.55 -9.56 11.40
N ALA A 109 4.87 -9.32 10.28
CA ALA A 109 3.93 -10.26 9.70
C ALA A 109 4.01 -10.22 8.17
N VAL A 110 4.02 -11.39 7.55
CA VAL A 110 4.01 -11.55 6.09
C VAL A 110 2.81 -12.40 5.68
N ALA A 111 1.91 -11.85 4.89
CA ALA A 111 0.74 -12.56 4.39
C ALA A 111 1.10 -13.40 3.15
N ILE A 112 0.68 -14.67 3.15
CA ILE A 112 0.95 -15.65 2.11
C ILE A 112 -0.38 -16.29 1.70
N GLY A 113 -0.84 -16.00 0.48
CA GLY A 113 -2.14 -16.51 0.03
C GLY A 113 -2.34 -16.56 -1.48
N ASP A 114 -1.33 -16.17 -2.26
CA ASP A 114 -1.47 -16.16 -3.72
C ASP A 114 -1.69 -17.57 -4.26
N ARG A 115 -2.74 -17.73 -5.07
CA ARG A 115 -3.23 -19.00 -5.63
C ARG A 115 -3.50 -20.11 -4.61
N ARG A 116 -3.72 -19.76 -3.34
CA ARG A 116 -4.08 -20.70 -2.25
C ARG A 116 -5.57 -20.59 -1.90
N ALA A 117 -6.14 -21.65 -1.34
CA ALA A 117 -7.55 -21.67 -0.90
C ALA A 117 -7.84 -20.70 0.26
N PHE A 118 -6.81 -20.34 1.02
CA PHE A 118 -6.90 -19.43 2.16
C PHE A 118 -5.60 -18.64 2.31
N VAL A 119 -5.69 -17.51 3.03
CA VAL A 119 -4.53 -16.69 3.38
C VAL A 119 -3.94 -17.21 4.69
N THR A 120 -2.63 -17.37 4.71
CA THR A 120 -1.80 -17.67 5.88
C THR A 120 -0.91 -16.47 6.20
N ALA A 121 -0.37 -16.39 7.42
CA ALA A 121 0.60 -15.36 7.77
C ALA A 121 1.81 -15.99 8.48
N LEU A 122 3.01 -15.61 8.08
CA LEU A 122 4.23 -15.84 8.85
C LEU A 122 4.35 -14.69 9.85
N VAL A 123 4.47 -15.01 11.14
CA VAL A 123 4.50 -14.02 12.23
C VAL A 123 5.85 -14.12 12.95
N GLN A 124 6.51 -12.98 13.08
CA GLN A 124 7.63 -12.80 13.99
C GLN A 124 7.11 -12.13 15.26
N VAL A 125 7.30 -12.81 16.39
CA VAL A 125 6.95 -12.24 17.70
C VAL A 125 7.93 -11.13 18.10
N ASP A 126 7.46 -10.16 18.87
CA ASP A 126 8.32 -9.19 19.51
C ASP A 126 8.97 -9.81 20.76
N PRO A 127 10.29 -10.08 20.75
CA PRO A 127 10.94 -10.86 21.80
C PRO A 127 10.93 -10.12 23.14
N GLU A 128 11.06 -8.79 23.15
CA GLU A 128 11.10 -7.99 24.38
C GLU A 128 9.73 -7.95 25.05
N THR A 129 8.69 -7.65 24.29
CA THR A 129 7.31 -7.57 24.78
C THR A 129 6.80 -8.94 25.24
N VAL A 130 7.12 -10.00 24.49
CA VAL A 130 6.74 -11.37 24.87
C VAL A 130 7.51 -11.85 26.09
N ALA A 131 8.81 -11.52 26.21
CA ALA A 131 9.61 -11.84 27.39
C ALA A 131 9.07 -11.19 28.66
N ASP A 132 8.78 -9.88 28.63
CA ASP A 132 8.18 -9.17 29.79
C ASP A 132 6.83 -9.78 30.18
N TRP A 133 5.98 -10.09 29.19
CA TRP A 133 4.71 -10.77 29.42
C TRP A 133 4.88 -12.15 30.08
N ALA A 134 5.87 -12.93 29.64
CA ALA A 134 6.15 -14.26 30.17
C ALA A 134 6.68 -14.18 31.61
N LEU A 135 7.60 -13.24 31.89
CA LEU A 135 8.14 -12.99 33.23
C LEU A 135 7.04 -12.62 34.23
N ARG A 136 6.13 -11.70 33.86
CA ARG A 136 5.00 -11.29 34.71
C ARG A 136 4.06 -12.46 35.04
N ARG A 137 4.02 -13.47 34.16
CA ARG A 137 3.18 -14.67 34.31
C ARG A 137 3.95 -15.87 34.87
N LYS A 138 5.24 -15.71 35.21
CA LYS A 138 6.12 -16.79 35.67
C LYS A 138 6.20 -17.96 34.69
N ILE A 139 6.12 -17.68 33.40
CA ILE A 139 6.30 -18.66 32.32
C ILE A 139 7.78 -18.67 31.96
N ALA A 140 8.41 -19.85 32.01
CA ALA A 140 9.79 -20.01 31.57
C ALA A 140 9.88 -19.97 30.04
N PHE A 141 10.89 -19.29 29.51
CA PHE A 141 11.21 -19.23 28.08
C PHE A 141 12.73 -19.20 27.89
N THR A 142 13.17 -19.56 26.69
CA THR A 142 14.58 -19.57 26.25
C THR A 142 14.73 -18.73 25.01
#